data_AF-A0A9P0LL54-F1
#
_entry.id   AF-A0A9P0LL54-F1
#
_cell.length_a   1.000
_cell.length_b   1.000
_cell.length_c   1.000
_cell.angle_alpha   90.00
_cell.angle_beta   90.00
_cell.angle_gamma   90.00
#
_symmetry.space_group_name_H-M   'P 1'
#
loop_
_entity.id
_entity.type
_entity.pdbx_description
1 polymer ?
#
loop_
_entity_poly.entity_id
_entity_poly.type
_entity_poly.pdbx_seq_one_letter_code
_entity_poly.pdbx_strand_id
1 'polypeptide(L)' 'MDIPEEITDYEDFLELITIIHIPRLPKTYKQRPDNFRIWNDTQFLQRFRLSKSTVRSIIDKKSCPHAR' A
#
# COMPACT_ATOMS: atom_id res chain seq x y z
N MET A 1 -16.13 17.76 -9.17
CA MET A 1 -14.77 17.23 -9.38
C MET A 1 -14.73 16.82 -10.83
N ASP A 2 -14.47 17.80 -11.67
CA ASP A 2 -14.35 17.62 -13.10
C ASP A 2 -13.05 16.86 -13.38
N ILE A 3 -13.17 15.84 -14.23
CA ILE A 3 -12.03 15.07 -14.74
C ILE A 3 -11.26 16.04 -15.65
N PRO A 4 -9.92 16.21 -15.53
CA PRO A 4 -9.22 17.19 -16.34
C PRO A 4 -9.37 16.86 -17.82
N GLU A 5 -9.57 17.91 -18.62
CA GLU A 5 -9.35 17.92 -20.06
C GLU A 5 -8.03 17.21 -20.40
N GLU A 6 -7.98 16.55 -21.56
CA GLU A 6 -6.76 15.97 -22.10
C GLU A 6 -5.60 16.97 -21.95
N ILE A 7 -4.44 16.50 -21.49
CA ILE A 7 -3.20 17.29 -21.46
C ILE A 7 -2.87 17.59 -22.92
N THR A 8 -3.19 18.79 -23.38
CA THR A 8 -3.21 19.08 -24.82
C THR A 8 -2.02 19.90 -25.28
N ASP A 9 -1.33 20.61 -24.38
CA ASP A 9 -0.20 21.47 -24.75
C ASP A 9 1.06 21.31 -23.89
N TYR A 10 2.15 21.95 -24.34
CA TYR A 10 3.46 21.92 -23.68
C TYR A 10 3.46 22.64 -22.33
N GLU A 11 2.57 23.62 -22.15
CA GLU A 11 2.41 24.36 -20.90
C GLU A 11 1.89 23.44 -19.79
N ASP A 12 0.88 22.60 -20.11
CA ASP A 12 0.33 21.59 -19.20
C ASP A 12 1.41 20.58 -18.73
N PHE A 13 2.29 20.17 -19.65
CA PHE A 13 3.40 19.27 -19.31
C PHE A 13 4.43 19.95 -18.39
N LEU A 14 4.72 21.24 -18.60
CA LEU A 14 5.61 22.00 -17.71
C LEU A 14 5.01 22.19 -16.32
N GLU A 15 3.69 22.39 -16.23
CA GLU A 15 2.97 22.46 -14.95
C GLU A 15 3.06 21.12 -14.20
N LEU A 16 2.85 19.99 -14.90
CA LEU A 16 3.04 18.65 -14.34
C LEU A 16 4.47 18.39 -13.86
N ILE A 17 5.47 18.79 -14.66
CA ILE A 17 6.87 18.70 -14.25
C ILE A 17 7.09 19.51 -12.99
N THR A 18 6.54 20.71 -12.89
CA THR A 18 6.65 21.56 -11.70
C THR A 18 6.06 20.88 -10.46
N ILE A 19 4.90 20.22 -10.58
CA ILE A 19 4.27 19.45 -9.51
C ILE A 19 5.13 18.23 -9.10
N ILE A 20 5.77 17.56 -10.06
CA ILE A 20 6.60 16.37 -9.82
C ILE A 20 7.99 16.72 -9.28
N HIS A 21 8.54 17.86 -9.70
CA HIS A 21 9.88 18.32 -9.38
C HIS A 21 9.99 18.86 -7.96
N ILE A 22 8.86 19.30 -7.37
CA ILE A 22 8.79 19.61 -5.94
C ILE A 22 9.09 18.32 -5.15
N PRO A 23 10.13 18.31 -4.31
CA PRO A 23 10.41 17.16 -3.45
C PRO A 23 9.17 16.85 -2.63
N ARG A 24 8.62 15.64 -2.83
CA ARG A 24 7.50 15.18 -2.03
C ARG A 24 7.90 15.29 -0.56
N LEU A 25 7.00 15.78 0.27
CA LEU A 25 7.21 15.77 1.72
C LEU A 25 7.70 14.38 2.14
N PRO A 26 8.73 14.32 3.01
CA PRO A 26 9.27 13.04 3.45
C PRO A 26 8.13 12.18 3.98
N LYS A 27 8.01 10.98 3.42
CA LYS A 27 6.97 10.03 3.82
C LYS A 27 7.27 9.55 5.23
N THR A 28 6.42 9.91 6.19
CA THR A 28 6.49 9.35 7.54
C THR A 28 5.85 7.97 7.53
N TYR A 29 6.67 6.93 7.53
CA TYR A 29 6.19 5.56 7.71
C TYR A 29 5.96 5.30 9.19
N LYS A 30 4.71 5.03 9.56
CA LYS A 30 4.40 4.54 10.91
C LYS A 30 4.93 3.11 11.04
N GLN A 31 5.72 2.86 12.07
CA GLN A 31 6.08 1.50 12.45
C GLN A 31 4.80 0.78 12.91
N ARG A 32 4.40 -0.25 12.17
CA ARG A 32 3.26 -1.08 12.56
C ARG A 32 3.74 -2.17 13.51
N PRO A 33 3.05 -2.36 14.64
CA PRO A 33 3.39 -3.45 15.55
C PRO A 33 3.09 -4.81 14.90
N ASP A 34 3.87 -5.83 15.26
CA ASP A 34 3.65 -7.20 14.81
C ASP A 34 2.45 -7.81 15.53
N ASN A 35 1.28 -7.69 14.91
CA ASN A 35 0.02 -8.21 15.47
C ASN A 35 0.01 -9.75 15.61
N PHE A 36 0.89 -10.49 14.92
CA PHE A 36 0.98 -11.94 15.11
C PHE A 36 1.55 -12.32 16.47
N ARG A 37 2.45 -11.48 17.01
CA ARG A 37 3.07 -11.65 18.33
C ARG A 37 2.20 -11.10 19.46
N ILE A 38 1.52 -9.97 19.23
CA ILE A 38 0.79 -9.27 20.27
C ILE A 38 -0.55 -9.94 20.59
N TRP A 39 -1.24 -10.46 19.58
CA TRP A 39 -2.60 -10.98 19.75
C TRP A 39 -2.55 -12.50 19.82
N ASN A 40 -3.31 -13.13 20.73
CA ASN A 40 -3.52 -14.57 20.67
C ASN A 40 -4.44 -14.94 19.50
N ASP A 41 -4.59 -16.24 19.20
CA ASP A 41 -5.28 -16.68 17.98
C ASP A 41 -6.77 -16.31 17.97
N THR A 42 -7.44 -16.39 19.12
CA THR A 42 -8.85 -16.00 19.27
C THR A 42 -9.03 -14.50 19.03
N GLN A 43 -8.23 -13.66 19.68
CA GLN A 43 -8.27 -12.21 19.53
C GLN A 43 -7.95 -11.82 18.08
N PHE A 44 -6.93 -12.44 17.50
CA PHE A 44 -6.52 -12.20 16.12
C PHE A 44 -7.66 -12.56 15.14
N LEU A 45 -8.27 -13.73 15.32
CA LEU A 45 -9.42 -14.17 14.52
C LEU A 45 -10.62 -13.23 14.69
N GLN A 46 -10.91 -12.80 15.90
CA GLN A 46 -11.98 -11.83 16.13
C GLN A 46 -11.68 -10.47 15.49
N ARG A 47 -10.43 -10.03 15.44
CA ARG A 47 -10.09 -8.70 14.89
C ARG A 47 -9.98 -8.67 13.37
N PHE A 48 -9.34 -9.68 12.81
CA PHE A 48 -8.98 -9.75 11.39
C PHE A 48 -9.86 -10.70 10.60
N ARG A 49 -10.71 -11.48 11.27
CA ARG A 49 -11.63 -12.47 10.66
C ARG A 49 -10.92 -13.54 9.84
N LEU A 50 -9.61 -13.68 10.06
CA LEU A 50 -8.75 -14.69 9.46
C LEU A 50 -7.88 -15.28 10.55
N SER A 51 -7.64 -16.59 10.46
CA SER A 51 -6.69 -17.25 11.35
C SER A 51 -5.25 -16.87 10.96
N LYS A 52 -4.33 -16.88 11.93
CA LYS A 52 -2.91 -16.59 11.66
C LYS A 52 -2.31 -17.56 10.64
N SER A 53 -2.71 -18.84 10.66
CA SER A 53 -2.24 -19.83 9.69
C SER A 53 -2.69 -19.47 8.27
N THR A 54 -3.95 -19.07 8.08
CA THR A 54 -4.46 -18.61 6.79
C THR A 54 -3.69 -17.40 6.28
N VAL A 55 -3.42 -16.41 7.15
CA VAL A 55 -2.67 -15.22 6.74
C VAL A 55 -1.23 -15.59 6.34
N ARG A 56 -0.56 -16.50 7.07
CA ARG A 56 0.76 -17.02 6.69
C ARG A 56 0.74 -17.67 5.31
N SER A 57 -0.22 -18.57 5.05
CA SER A 57 -0.36 -19.21 3.73
C SER A 57 -0.55 -18.20 2.60
N ILE A 58 -1.31 -17.12 2.82
CA ILE A 58 -1.50 -16.06 1.83
C ILE A 58 -0.19 -15.30 1.57
N ILE A 59 0.56 -14.97 2.62
CA ILE A 59 1.84 -14.27 2.53
C ILE A 59 2.85 -15.14 1.77
N ASP A 60 2.94 -16.42 2.11
CA ASP A 60 3.86 -17.37 1.46
C ASP A 60 3.54 -17.48 -0.04
N LYS A 61 2.25 -17.59 -0.39
CA LYS A 61 1.80 -17.62 -1.79
C LYS A 61 2.12 -16.34 -2.57
N LYS A 62 2.06 -15.17 -1.92
CA LYS A 62 2.35 -13.87 -2.53
C LYS A 62 3.86 -13.58 -2.64
N SER A 63 4.65 -14.20 -1.77
CA SER A 63 6.10 -13.97 -1.70
C SER A 63 6.89 -14.84 -2.69
N CYS A 64 6.28 -15.91 -3.23
CA CYS A 64 6.81 -16.65 -4.37
C CYS A 64 6.43 -15.93 -5.68
N PRO A 65 7.38 -15.30 -6.41
CA PRO A 65 7.05 -14.55 -7.61
C PRO A 65 6.56 -15.46 -8.75
N HIS A 66 7.03 -16.71 -8.83
CA HIS A 66 6.68 -17.65 -9.91
C HIS A 66 6.50 -19.06 -9.32
N ALA A 67 5.24 -19.49 -9.19
CA ALA A 67 4.87 -20.89 -9.08
C ALA A 67 3.80 -21.21 -10.11
N ARG A 68 4.12 -20.91 -11.37
CA ARG A 68 3.67 -21.57 -12.60
C ARG A 68 4.29 -20.87 -13.80
#